data_AF-A0A094WC16-F1
#
_entry.id   AF-A0A094WC16-F1
#
_cell.length_a   1.000
_cell.length_b   1.000
_cell.length_c   1.000
_cell.angle_alpha   90.00
_cell.angle_beta   90.00
_cell.angle_gamma   90.00
#
_symmetry.space_group_name_H-M   'P 1'
#
loop_
_entity.id
_entity.type
_entity.pdbx_description
1 polymer ?
#
loop_
_entity_poly.entity_id
_entity_poly.type
_entity_poly.pdbx_seq_one_letter_code
_entity_poly.pdbx_strand_id
1 'polypeptide(L)'
;MPKDLDKSLSKMDFFIVPSKFQENIVKEKIPQSNIFLIPVFLSKNPFIEKPLNLPVIDVDLSIGKGEISRLTIPFSDITKRERPVFYFFMDDFFQNGFNPLISEWIQYRKDDGNGVLIIKTPSFFKKDNSSGMIYEIIDSIYRLMRRNRIFSLNIYVITEELTNLDEISILNSVDASILFMLGKGLSEKILNSLFSGKMLLTIDNPVILSFLPEGYPLIFQGQEENCSFFRTSSFYSMDHCWHIPIEGELSRVLKKFYAMQPQEIKYLESLLVNRKKAMSNLDSIPSKFLTFIGYHR
;
A
#
# COMPACT_ATOMS: atom_id res chain seq x y z
N MET A 1 -8.63 18.48 16.64
CA MET A 1 -7.33 18.17 17.28
C MET A 1 -7.54 18.01 18.78
N PRO A 2 -6.80 17.13 19.49
CA PRO A 2 -6.55 17.36 20.91
C PRO A 2 -5.77 18.67 21.00
N LYS A 3 -6.21 19.64 21.80
CA LYS A 3 -5.67 21.00 21.89
C LYS A 3 -4.20 21.09 22.37
N ASP A 4 -3.55 19.95 22.61
CA ASP A 4 -2.28 19.86 23.31
C ASP A 4 -1.11 19.35 22.46
N LEU A 5 -1.35 18.88 21.21
CA LEU A 5 -0.27 18.36 20.36
C LEU A 5 0.60 19.49 19.76
N ASP A 6 0.01 20.61 19.36
CA ASP A 6 0.77 21.76 18.85
C ASP A 6 1.67 22.38 19.94
N LYS A 7 1.21 22.33 21.20
CA LYS A 7 1.99 22.75 22.37
C LYS A 7 3.14 21.82 22.73
N SER A 8 3.06 20.54 22.37
CA SER A 8 4.17 19.59 22.58
C SER A 8 5.20 19.69 21.47
N LEU A 9 4.74 19.87 20.22
CA LEU A 9 5.62 20.05 19.05
C LEU A 9 6.41 21.36 19.12
N SER A 10 5.82 22.46 19.58
CA SER A 10 6.51 23.76 19.71
C SER A 10 7.66 23.78 20.72
N LYS A 11 7.81 22.71 21.52
CA LYS A 11 8.85 22.58 22.54
C LYS A 11 9.98 21.63 22.11
N MET A 12 9.92 21.09 20.90
CA MET A 12 10.96 20.20 20.38
C MET A 12 12.17 21.01 19.95
N ASP A 13 13.36 20.58 20.37
CA ASP A 13 14.63 21.25 20.03
C ASP A 13 14.99 21.07 18.54
N PHE A 14 14.61 19.91 17.99
CA PHE A 14 14.75 19.56 16.59
C PHE A 14 13.74 18.47 16.18
N PHE A 15 13.56 18.33 14.87
CA PHE A 15 12.73 17.31 14.25
C PHE A 15 13.58 16.45 13.32
N ILE A 16 13.37 15.14 13.35
CA ILE A 16 13.89 14.22 12.33
C ILE A 16 12.72 13.82 11.44
N VAL A 17 12.84 14.06 10.13
CA VAL A 17 11.78 13.76 9.16
C VAL A 17 12.31 12.86 8.03
N PRO A 18 11.48 11.93 7.53
CA PRO A 18 11.91 10.92 6.56
C PRO A 18 11.93 11.40 5.11
N SER A 19 11.25 12.52 4.79
CA SER A 19 11.23 13.09 3.45
C SER A 19 11.05 14.62 3.45
N LYS A 20 11.37 15.24 2.32
CA LYS A 20 11.19 16.68 2.07
C LYS A 20 9.74 17.13 2.26
N PHE A 21 8.79 16.24 1.99
CA PHE A 21 7.38 16.52 2.17
C PHE A 21 7.03 16.74 3.65
N GLN A 22 7.48 15.84 4.54
CA GLN A 22 7.26 16.03 5.97
C GLN A 22 8.06 17.22 6.51
N GLU A 23 9.24 17.52 5.96
CA GLU A 23 9.97 18.77 6.27
C GLU A 23 9.10 20.00 5.98
N ASN A 24 8.45 20.05 4.82
CA ASN A 24 7.59 21.18 4.45
C ASN A 24 6.38 21.30 5.39
N ILE A 25 5.73 20.20 5.78
CA ILE A 25 4.63 20.23 6.77
C ILE A 25 5.11 20.80 8.10
N VAL A 26 6.29 20.38 8.58
CA VAL A 26 6.83 20.88 9.85
C VAL A 26 7.19 22.36 9.73
N LYS A 27 7.76 22.81 8.61
CA LYS A 27 8.06 24.23 8.37
C LYS A 27 6.83 25.11 8.27
N GLU A 28 5.74 24.62 7.68
CA GLU A 28 4.47 25.35 7.63
C GLU A 28 3.88 25.57 9.03
N LYS A 29 3.99 24.57 9.91
CA LYS A 29 3.45 24.65 11.27
C LYS A 29 4.41 25.33 12.27
N ILE A 30 5.71 25.14 12.09
CA ILE A 30 6.78 25.61 12.99
C ILE A 30 7.94 26.15 12.12
N PRO A 31 7.86 27.40 11.63
CA PRO A 31 8.81 27.94 10.65
C PRO A 31 10.28 27.99 11.12
N GLN A 32 10.50 28.12 12.44
CA GLN A 32 11.84 28.21 13.04
C GLN A 32 12.39 26.87 13.55
N SER A 33 11.76 25.76 13.17
CA SER A 33 12.19 24.42 13.60
C SER A 33 13.54 24.02 13.00
N ASN A 34 14.42 23.44 13.82
CA ASN A 34 15.60 22.73 13.34
C ASN A 34 15.16 21.37 12.81
N ILE A 35 15.25 21.13 11.50
CA ILE A 35 14.82 19.89 10.88
C ILE A 35 16.00 19.16 10.25
N PHE A 36 16.20 17.91 10.67
CA PHE A 36 17.12 16.98 10.06
C PHE A 36 16.34 16.07 9.11
N LEU A 37 16.62 16.20 7.81
CA LEU A 37 16.12 15.29 6.81
C LEU A 37 16.97 14.03 6.84
N ILE A 38 16.42 12.94 7.38
CA ILE A 38 17.09 11.63 7.41
C ILE A 38 16.26 10.68 6.56
N PRO A 39 16.68 10.40 5.31
CA PRO A 39 16.00 9.43 4.47
C PRO A 39 15.96 8.06 5.14
N VAL A 40 14.79 7.42 5.11
CA VAL A 40 14.61 6.09 5.70
C VAL A 40 15.15 5.03 4.74
N PHE A 41 15.98 4.14 5.27
CA PHE A 41 16.54 3.02 4.54
C PHE A 41 16.11 1.69 5.15
N LEU A 42 15.83 0.72 4.29
CA LEU A 42 15.50 -0.64 4.69
C LEU A 42 16.77 -1.48 4.84
N SER A 43 16.71 -2.46 5.72
CA SER A 43 17.75 -3.48 5.82
C SER A 43 17.95 -4.20 4.48
N LYS A 44 19.20 -4.51 4.14
CA LYS A 44 19.52 -5.39 3.02
C LYS A 44 18.92 -6.77 3.31
N ASN A 45 17.80 -7.09 2.69
CA ASN A 45 17.18 -8.39 2.84
C ASN A 45 17.74 -9.33 1.75
N PRO A 46 18.21 -10.53 2.11
CA PRO A 46 18.71 -11.50 1.15
C PRO A 46 17.57 -11.98 0.24
N PHE A 47 17.84 -12.10 -1.06
CA PHE A 47 16.96 -12.77 -1.99
C PHE A 47 17.02 -14.28 -1.70
N ILE A 48 15.88 -14.88 -1.36
CA ILE A 48 15.77 -16.33 -1.15
C ILE A 48 14.66 -16.82 -2.07
N GLU A 49 15.03 -17.57 -3.11
CA GLU A 49 14.08 -18.39 -3.86
C GLU A 49 13.64 -19.56 -2.98
N LYS A 50 12.53 -19.37 -2.28
CA LYS A 50 11.84 -20.45 -1.59
C LYS A 50 10.45 -20.65 -2.22
N PRO A 51 9.99 -21.89 -2.42
CA PRO A 51 8.59 -22.14 -2.76
C PRO A 51 7.70 -21.53 -1.68
N LEU A 52 6.91 -20.55 -2.08
CA LEU A 52 6.00 -19.81 -1.21
C LEU A 52 4.61 -20.45 -1.28
N ASN A 53 4.19 -21.07 -0.18
CA ASN A 53 2.83 -21.59 -0.04
C ASN A 53 2.04 -20.59 0.78
N LEU A 54 1.01 -19.97 0.19
CA LEU A 54 0.24 -18.94 0.84
C LEU A 54 -1.10 -19.47 1.35
N PRO A 55 -1.44 -19.21 2.62
CA PRO A 55 -2.79 -19.34 3.12
C PRO A 55 -3.62 -18.19 2.54
N VAL A 56 -4.52 -18.52 1.63
CA VAL A 56 -5.40 -17.56 0.96
C VAL A 56 -6.86 -17.90 1.19
N ILE A 57 -7.69 -16.88 1.11
CA ILE A 57 -9.13 -17.02 0.92
C ILE A 57 -9.42 -16.68 -0.52
N ASP A 58 -9.99 -17.63 -1.25
CA ASP A 58 -10.53 -17.40 -2.59
C ASP A 58 -11.91 -16.75 -2.44
N VAL A 59 -12.04 -15.48 -2.85
CA VAL A 59 -13.26 -14.70 -2.64
C VAL A 59 -14.40 -15.22 -3.49
N ASP A 60 -14.14 -15.54 -4.77
CA ASP A 60 -15.17 -16.02 -5.69
C ASP A 60 -15.69 -17.38 -5.25
N LEU A 61 -14.79 -18.29 -4.84
CA LEU A 61 -15.17 -19.59 -4.28
C LEU A 61 -15.95 -19.46 -2.97
N SER A 62 -15.54 -18.53 -2.10
CA SER A 62 -16.21 -18.30 -0.82
C SER A 62 -17.65 -17.80 -1.01
N ILE A 63 -17.84 -16.87 -1.96
CA ILE A 63 -19.16 -16.36 -2.33
C ILE A 63 -20.01 -17.48 -2.95
N GLY A 64 -19.44 -18.27 -3.85
CA GLY A 64 -20.16 -19.36 -4.53
C GLY A 64 -20.65 -20.46 -3.59
N LYS A 65 -19.87 -20.79 -2.55
CA LYS A 65 -20.25 -21.80 -1.54
C LYS A 65 -21.07 -21.25 -0.37
N GLY A 66 -21.07 -19.93 -0.16
CA GLY A 66 -21.65 -19.31 1.03
C GLY A 66 -20.86 -19.55 2.32
N GLU A 67 -19.59 -19.95 2.22
CA GLU A 67 -18.69 -20.21 3.35
C GLU A 67 -17.27 -19.73 3.04
N ILE A 68 -16.49 -19.36 4.06
CA ILE A 68 -15.11 -18.88 3.86
C ILE A 68 -14.22 -20.05 3.40
N SER A 69 -13.82 -20.03 2.13
CA SER A 69 -12.97 -21.04 1.51
C SER A 69 -11.49 -20.71 1.71
N ARG A 70 -10.90 -21.26 2.78
CA ARG A 70 -9.45 -21.16 3.05
C ARG A 70 -8.70 -22.25 2.29
N LEU A 71 -7.68 -21.84 1.54
CA LEU A 71 -6.83 -22.71 0.75
C LEU A 71 -5.37 -22.39 1.05
N THR A 72 -4.52 -23.41 1.07
CA THR A 72 -3.08 -23.19 1.00
C THR A 72 -2.64 -23.52 -0.42
N ILE A 73 -2.24 -22.50 -1.17
CA ILE A 73 -1.84 -22.66 -2.58
C ILE A 73 -0.39 -22.23 -2.79
N PRO A 74 0.39 -22.97 -3.60
CA PRO A 74 1.67 -22.47 -4.07
C PRO A 74 1.47 -21.16 -4.83
N PHE A 75 2.20 -20.11 -4.45
CA PHE A 75 2.13 -18.81 -5.14
C PHE A 75 2.51 -18.92 -6.63
N SER A 76 3.39 -19.86 -6.92
CA SER A 76 3.76 -20.25 -8.29
C SER A 76 2.58 -20.76 -9.11
N ASP A 77 1.54 -21.32 -8.48
CA ASP A 77 0.35 -21.78 -9.20
C ASP A 77 -0.55 -20.61 -9.60
N ILE A 78 -0.69 -19.59 -8.73
CA ILE A 78 -1.41 -18.35 -9.08
C ILE A 78 -0.71 -17.66 -10.25
N THR A 79 0.59 -17.43 -10.11
CA THR A 79 1.40 -16.66 -11.07
C THR A 79 1.65 -17.37 -12.41
N LYS A 80 1.37 -18.68 -12.51
CA LYS A 80 1.39 -19.44 -13.77
C LYS A 80 0.05 -19.45 -14.50
N ARG A 81 -1.05 -19.49 -13.75
CA ARG A 81 -2.41 -19.59 -14.31
C ARG A 81 -2.94 -18.23 -14.71
N GLU A 82 -2.60 -17.22 -13.93
CA GLU A 82 -3.23 -15.91 -13.99
C GLU A 82 -2.16 -14.83 -14.13
N ARG A 83 -2.31 -13.98 -15.15
CA ARG A 83 -1.47 -12.80 -15.38
C ARG A 83 -2.32 -11.67 -15.97
N PRO A 84 -2.06 -10.41 -15.58
CA PRO A 84 -1.11 -9.97 -14.55
C PRO A 84 -1.59 -10.26 -13.11
N VAL A 85 -0.65 -10.39 -12.18
CA VAL A 85 -0.88 -10.51 -10.74
C VAL A 85 -0.56 -9.19 -10.06
N PHE A 86 -1.57 -8.59 -9.44
CA PHE A 86 -1.45 -7.38 -8.67
C PHE A 86 -1.45 -7.68 -7.17
N TYR A 87 -0.59 -7.00 -6.43
CA TYR A 87 -0.53 -7.10 -4.98
C TYR A 87 -0.95 -5.80 -4.31
N PHE A 88 -1.87 -5.88 -3.37
CA PHE A 88 -2.28 -4.76 -2.56
C PHE A 88 -2.10 -5.10 -1.08
N PHE A 89 -1.38 -4.24 -0.38
CA PHE A 89 -1.12 -4.41 1.04
C PHE A 89 -1.95 -3.40 1.87
N MET A 90 -2.74 -3.91 2.80
CA MET A 90 -3.62 -3.15 3.69
C MET A 90 -3.06 -3.17 5.12
N ASP A 91 -2.56 -2.02 5.59
CA ASP A 91 -2.12 -1.80 6.98
C ASP A 91 -3.30 -1.35 7.86
N ASP A 92 -4.12 -0.45 7.32
CA ASP A 92 -5.36 0.00 7.94
C ASP A 92 -6.47 -0.03 6.88
N PHE A 93 -7.60 -0.64 7.24
CA PHE A 93 -8.78 -0.77 6.38
C PHE A 93 -9.27 0.59 5.84
N PHE A 94 -9.09 1.66 6.61
CA PHE A 94 -9.56 3.01 6.27
C PHE A 94 -8.51 3.80 5.53
N GLN A 95 -7.25 3.74 5.96
CA GLN A 95 -6.20 4.57 5.36
C GLN A 95 -5.74 4.09 3.99
N ASN A 96 -5.88 2.80 3.73
CA ASN A 96 -5.41 2.21 2.49
C ASN A 96 -6.51 2.14 1.43
N GLY A 97 -7.69 2.72 1.66
CA GLY A 97 -8.71 2.87 0.63
C GLY A 97 -9.26 1.54 0.08
N PHE A 98 -9.56 0.57 0.96
CA PHE A 98 -10.13 -0.72 0.55
C PHE A 98 -11.38 -0.59 -0.32
N ASN A 99 -12.36 0.22 0.10
CA ASN A 99 -13.59 0.40 -0.66
C ASN A 99 -13.33 1.01 -2.05
N PRO A 100 -12.56 2.11 -2.17
CA PRO A 100 -12.10 2.59 -3.47
C PRO A 100 -11.39 1.53 -4.32
N LEU A 101 -10.48 0.75 -3.75
CA LEU A 101 -9.78 -0.33 -4.46
C LEU A 101 -10.75 -1.34 -5.07
N ILE A 102 -11.70 -1.85 -4.29
CA ILE A 102 -12.66 -2.85 -4.79
C ILE A 102 -13.59 -2.25 -5.85
N SER A 103 -14.02 -1.00 -5.67
CA SER A 103 -14.85 -0.30 -6.67
C SER A 103 -14.13 -0.16 -8.01
N GLU A 104 -12.88 0.30 -7.97
CA GLU A 104 -12.03 0.44 -9.16
C GLU A 104 -11.73 -0.92 -9.80
N TRP A 105 -11.49 -1.95 -8.99
CA TRP A 105 -11.27 -3.30 -9.49
C TRP A 105 -12.51 -3.86 -10.19
N ILE A 106 -13.71 -3.65 -9.64
CA ILE A 106 -14.97 -4.00 -10.30
C ILE A 106 -15.10 -3.28 -11.65
N GLN A 107 -14.78 -1.98 -11.69
CA GLN A 107 -14.84 -1.23 -12.94
C GLN A 107 -13.83 -1.75 -13.96
N TYR A 108 -12.61 -2.05 -13.54
CA TYR A 108 -11.59 -2.68 -14.38
C TYR A 108 -12.09 -4.02 -14.96
N ARG A 109 -12.70 -4.88 -14.14
CA ARG A 109 -13.24 -6.18 -14.58
C ARG A 109 -14.46 -6.04 -15.50
N LYS A 110 -15.32 -5.03 -15.30
CA LYS A 110 -16.45 -4.73 -16.20
C LYS A 110 -16.00 -4.28 -17.58
N ASP A 111 -14.82 -3.66 -17.66
CA ASP A 111 -14.22 -3.21 -18.89
C ASP A 111 -13.26 -4.26 -19.49
N ASP A 112 -13.61 -5.55 -19.31
CA ASP A 112 -12.86 -6.73 -19.78
C ASP A 112 -11.41 -6.83 -19.26
N GLY A 113 -11.11 -6.15 -18.15
CA GLY A 113 -9.79 -6.17 -17.53
C GLY A 113 -9.42 -7.57 -17.04
N ASN A 114 -8.23 -8.04 -17.39
CA ASN A 114 -7.71 -9.35 -16.97
C ASN A 114 -6.70 -9.24 -15.81
N GLY A 115 -6.59 -10.30 -15.01
CA GLY A 115 -5.62 -10.42 -13.92
C GLY A 115 -6.22 -10.86 -12.58
N VAL A 116 -5.34 -11.00 -11.60
CA VAL A 116 -5.65 -11.41 -10.23
C VAL A 116 -5.23 -10.31 -9.27
N LEU A 117 -6.07 -10.04 -8.27
CA LEU A 117 -5.75 -9.14 -7.16
C LEU A 117 -5.52 -9.94 -5.88
N ILE A 118 -4.32 -9.78 -5.31
CA ILE A 118 -3.95 -10.38 -4.03
C ILE A 118 -3.96 -9.29 -2.97
N ILE A 119 -4.84 -9.42 -1.99
CA ILE A 119 -5.01 -8.47 -0.89
C ILE A 119 -4.41 -9.06 0.37
N LYS A 120 -3.33 -8.45 0.88
CA LYS A 120 -2.82 -8.77 2.21
C LYS A 120 -3.48 -7.85 3.22
N THR A 121 -4.16 -8.45 4.20
CA THR A 121 -4.81 -7.73 5.30
C THR A 121 -3.90 -7.69 6.54
N PRO A 122 -4.16 -6.82 7.53
CA PRO A 122 -3.44 -6.85 8.80
C PRO A 122 -3.58 -8.22 9.45
N SER A 123 -2.53 -8.71 10.12
CA SER A 123 -2.61 -9.96 10.88
C SER A 123 -3.54 -9.77 12.08
N PHE A 124 -4.63 -10.53 12.13
CA PHE A 124 -5.53 -10.52 13.28
C PHE A 124 -5.14 -11.64 14.24
N PHE A 125 -4.80 -11.29 15.49
CA PHE A 125 -4.59 -12.30 16.52
C PHE A 125 -5.90 -13.07 16.75
N LYS A 126 -5.83 -14.41 16.84
CA LYS A 126 -6.98 -15.32 17.08
C LYS A 126 -7.84 -14.97 18.31
N LYS A 127 -7.38 -14.09 19.20
CA LYS A 127 -8.13 -13.62 20.38
C LYS A 127 -9.08 -12.46 20.08
N ASP A 128 -8.85 -11.72 19.01
CA ASP A 128 -9.73 -10.66 18.53
C ASP A 128 -10.66 -11.21 17.46
N ASN A 129 -11.73 -10.48 17.14
CA ASN A 129 -12.77 -10.78 16.14
C ASN A 129 -12.26 -10.88 14.68
N SER A 130 -11.12 -11.53 14.46
CA SER A 130 -10.47 -11.87 13.19
C SER A 130 -11.44 -12.49 12.18
N SER A 131 -12.35 -13.35 12.63
CA SER A 131 -13.43 -13.87 11.80
C SER A 131 -14.38 -12.77 11.33
N GLY A 132 -14.78 -11.85 12.23
CA GLY A 132 -15.68 -10.74 11.95
C GLY A 132 -15.17 -9.84 10.83
N MET A 133 -13.91 -9.42 10.87
CA MET A 133 -13.35 -8.55 9.83
C MET A 133 -13.18 -9.27 8.47
N ILE A 134 -12.85 -10.57 8.48
CA ILE A 134 -12.84 -11.36 7.24
C ILE A 134 -14.23 -11.46 6.64
N TYR A 135 -15.26 -11.69 7.46
CA TYR A 135 -16.65 -11.66 7.02
C TYR A 135 -17.04 -10.28 6.49
N GLU A 136 -16.63 -9.20 7.15
CA GLU A 136 -16.89 -7.83 6.68
C GLU A 136 -16.24 -7.55 5.33
N ILE A 137 -15.00 -8.02 5.11
CA ILE A 137 -14.30 -7.89 3.81
C ILE A 137 -15.06 -8.65 2.73
N ILE A 138 -15.35 -9.93 2.95
CA ILE A 138 -16.03 -10.78 1.97
C ILE A 138 -17.45 -10.27 1.69
N ASP A 139 -18.20 -9.89 2.73
CA ASP A 139 -19.55 -9.34 2.61
C ASP A 139 -19.55 -7.99 1.88
N SER A 140 -18.57 -7.11 2.16
CA SER A 140 -18.40 -5.85 1.44
C SER A 140 -18.13 -6.09 -0.04
N ILE A 141 -17.23 -7.02 -0.38
CA ILE A 141 -16.96 -7.40 -1.76
C ILE A 141 -18.22 -7.98 -2.41
N TYR A 142 -18.91 -8.91 -1.74
CA TYR A 142 -20.13 -9.54 -2.24
C TYR A 142 -21.24 -8.51 -2.52
N ARG A 143 -21.48 -7.56 -1.61
CA ARG A 143 -22.45 -6.48 -1.80
C ARG A 143 -22.10 -5.62 -3.02
N LEU A 144 -20.83 -5.28 -3.18
CA LEU A 144 -20.36 -4.51 -4.34
C LEU A 144 -20.47 -5.31 -5.64
N MET A 145 -20.17 -6.62 -5.63
CA MET A 145 -20.35 -7.51 -6.78
C MET A 145 -21.81 -7.57 -7.21
N ARG A 146 -22.72 -7.82 -6.26
CA ARG A 146 -24.16 -7.90 -6.51
C ARG A 146 -24.72 -6.57 -7.06
N ARG A 147 -24.33 -5.44 -6.47
CA ARG A 147 -24.74 -4.11 -6.94
C ARG A 147 -24.32 -3.85 -8.39
N ASN A 148 -23.14 -4.34 -8.77
CA ASN A 148 -22.56 -4.12 -10.10
C ASN A 148 -22.82 -5.25 -11.11
N ARG A 149 -23.56 -6.30 -10.72
CA ARG A 149 -23.91 -7.47 -11.55
C ARG A 149 -22.69 -8.17 -12.15
N ILE A 150 -21.64 -8.32 -11.34
CA ILE A 150 -20.41 -9.04 -11.72
C ILE A 150 -20.33 -10.36 -10.97
N PHE A 151 -19.90 -11.42 -11.66
CA PHE A 151 -19.92 -12.79 -11.13
C PHE A 151 -18.58 -13.30 -10.62
N SER A 152 -17.47 -12.68 -11.03
CA SER A 152 -16.12 -13.07 -10.62
C SER A 152 -15.21 -11.85 -10.58
N LEU A 153 -14.40 -11.75 -9.53
CA LEU A 153 -13.40 -10.71 -9.36
C LEU A 153 -11.96 -11.24 -9.35
N ASN A 154 -11.72 -12.54 -9.28
CA ASN A 154 -10.37 -13.12 -9.20
C ASN A 154 -9.53 -12.47 -8.07
N ILE A 155 -10.11 -12.43 -6.86
CA ILE A 155 -9.48 -11.86 -5.67
C ILE A 155 -9.06 -12.98 -4.71
N TYR A 156 -7.80 -12.93 -4.26
CA TYR A 156 -7.30 -13.73 -3.15
C TYR A 156 -6.99 -12.83 -1.96
N VAL A 157 -7.43 -13.23 -0.76
CA VAL A 157 -7.17 -12.49 0.48
C VAL A 157 -6.25 -13.28 1.39
N ILE A 158 -5.16 -12.67 1.84
CA ILE A 158 -4.23 -13.25 2.83
C ILE A 158 -4.52 -12.58 4.18
N THR A 159 -4.87 -13.39 5.17
CA THR A 159 -5.25 -12.94 6.53
C THR A 159 -4.25 -13.30 7.59
N GLU A 160 -3.34 -14.23 7.29
CA GLU A 160 -2.32 -14.70 8.22
C GLU A 160 -1.15 -13.73 8.28
N GLU A 161 -0.43 -13.76 9.40
CA GLU A 161 0.85 -13.06 9.53
C GLU A 161 1.87 -13.72 8.61
N LEU A 162 2.57 -12.92 7.82
CA LEU A 162 3.64 -13.37 6.94
C LEU A 162 4.97 -12.98 7.54
N THR A 163 5.99 -13.82 7.38
CA THR A 163 7.35 -13.37 7.71
C THR A 163 7.77 -12.29 6.72
N ASN A 164 8.70 -11.41 7.11
CA ASN A 164 9.24 -10.39 6.21
C ASN A 164 9.80 -11.00 4.92
N LEU A 165 10.41 -12.20 5.01
CA LEU A 165 10.90 -12.95 3.84
C LEU A 165 9.77 -13.39 2.91
N ASP A 166 8.62 -13.81 3.44
CA ASP A 166 7.46 -14.20 2.64
C ASP A 166 6.85 -12.97 1.95
N GLU A 167 6.72 -11.83 2.64
CA GLU A 167 6.23 -10.58 2.05
C GLU A 167 7.12 -10.12 0.88
N ILE A 168 8.44 -10.16 1.06
CA ILE A 168 9.41 -9.86 -0.01
C ILE A 168 9.27 -10.87 -1.16
N SER A 169 9.07 -12.14 -0.86
CA SER A 169 8.89 -13.18 -1.88
C SER A 169 7.62 -12.95 -2.72
N ILE A 170 6.52 -12.50 -2.09
CA ILE A 170 5.30 -12.09 -2.81
C ILE A 170 5.61 -10.91 -3.72
N LEU A 171 6.19 -9.84 -3.18
CA LEU A 171 6.53 -8.64 -3.94
C LEU A 171 7.41 -8.99 -5.15
N ASN A 172 8.37 -9.89 -4.99
CA ASN A 172 9.24 -10.32 -6.08
C ASN A 172 8.52 -11.15 -7.17
N SER A 173 7.42 -11.80 -6.82
CA SER A 173 6.73 -12.76 -7.69
C SER A 173 5.53 -12.16 -8.43
N VAL A 174 5.04 -10.99 -8.01
CA VAL A 174 3.92 -10.28 -8.63
C VAL A 174 4.38 -9.44 -9.82
N ASP A 175 3.45 -9.07 -10.69
CA ASP A 175 3.71 -8.20 -11.83
C ASP A 175 3.76 -6.73 -11.41
N ALA A 176 2.87 -6.33 -10.50
CA ALA A 176 2.86 -4.99 -9.94
C ALA A 176 2.23 -4.94 -8.54
N SER A 177 2.59 -3.92 -7.77
CA SER A 177 1.97 -3.59 -6.50
C SER A 177 1.07 -2.37 -6.64
N ILE A 178 -0.08 -2.37 -5.97
CA ILE A 178 -1.02 -1.25 -5.90
C ILE A 178 -0.86 -0.59 -4.53
N LEU A 179 -0.68 0.73 -4.51
CA LEU A 179 -0.50 1.51 -3.29
C LEU A 179 -1.48 2.68 -3.24
N PHE A 180 -2.50 2.53 -2.40
CA PHE A 180 -3.45 3.59 -2.02
C PHE A 180 -2.98 4.12 -0.68
N MET A 181 -2.26 5.24 -0.68
CA MET A 181 -1.90 5.94 0.55
C MET A 181 -2.74 7.19 0.61
N LEU A 182 -3.91 7.07 1.24
CA LEU A 182 -4.85 8.17 1.31
C LEU A 182 -4.34 9.27 2.26
N GLY A 183 -3.67 8.91 3.36
CA GLY A 183 -3.02 9.87 4.28
C GLY A 183 -1.61 10.27 3.81
N LYS A 184 -0.89 11.13 4.57
CA LYS A 184 0.46 11.59 4.23
C LYS A 184 1.56 10.99 5.14
N GLY A 185 1.22 9.93 5.88
CA GLY A 185 2.17 9.14 6.68
C GLY A 185 2.93 8.09 5.87
N LEU A 186 4.19 7.81 6.25
CA LEU A 186 4.99 6.71 5.70
C LEU A 186 5.06 5.56 6.70
N SER A 187 4.79 4.32 6.25
CA SER A 187 5.01 3.10 7.04
C SER A 187 6.17 2.28 6.46
N GLU A 188 6.77 1.42 7.28
CA GLU A 188 7.84 0.50 6.85
C GLU A 188 7.40 -0.37 5.67
N LYS A 189 6.12 -0.77 5.64
CA LYS A 189 5.55 -1.61 4.58
C LYS A 189 5.33 -0.84 3.27
N ILE A 190 4.92 0.43 3.37
CA ILE A 190 4.85 1.32 2.20
C ILE A 190 6.25 1.48 1.60
N LEU A 191 7.27 1.66 2.44
CA LEU A 191 8.66 1.71 1.99
C LEU A 191 9.11 0.36 1.39
N ASN A 192 8.75 -0.78 1.97
CA ASN A 192 9.07 -2.10 1.40
C ASN A 192 8.51 -2.24 -0.03
N SER A 193 7.28 -1.75 -0.26
CA SER A 193 6.69 -1.72 -1.60
C SER A 193 7.46 -0.80 -2.54
N LEU A 194 7.73 0.45 -2.13
CA LEU A 194 8.47 1.45 -2.92
C LEU A 194 9.88 0.97 -3.28
N PHE A 195 10.56 0.30 -2.35
CA PHE A 195 11.93 -0.19 -2.51
C PHE A 195 12.00 -1.65 -3.00
N SER A 196 10.88 -2.28 -3.35
CA SER A 196 10.90 -3.60 -3.98
C SER A 196 11.59 -3.57 -5.35
N GLY A 197 11.57 -2.42 -6.02
CA GLY A 197 12.03 -2.28 -7.42
C GLY A 197 11.04 -2.83 -8.44
N LYS A 198 9.83 -3.21 -7.99
CA LYS A 198 8.74 -3.69 -8.83
C LYS A 198 7.85 -2.56 -9.27
N MET A 199 7.11 -2.83 -10.34
CA MET A 199 6.08 -1.92 -10.83
C MET A 199 5.11 -1.55 -9.72
N LEU A 200 4.88 -0.25 -9.59
CA LEU A 200 4.01 0.33 -8.58
C LEU A 200 2.90 1.11 -9.29
N LEU A 201 1.64 0.80 -9.00
CA LEU A 201 0.49 1.61 -9.37
C LEU A 201 0.10 2.41 -8.13
N THR A 202 0.18 3.73 -8.20
CA THR A 202 0.00 4.54 -7.00
C THR A 202 -0.73 5.85 -7.25
N ILE A 203 -1.35 6.36 -6.20
CA ILE A 203 -2.02 7.65 -6.22
C ILE A 203 -0.99 8.78 -6.30
N ASP A 204 -1.38 9.93 -6.84
CA ASP A 204 -0.61 11.17 -6.88
C ASP A 204 -0.39 11.84 -5.51
N ASN A 205 0.03 11.05 -4.52
CA ASN A 205 0.36 11.55 -3.19
C ASN A 205 1.80 12.09 -3.16
N PRO A 206 2.02 13.38 -2.83
CA PRO A 206 3.32 14.04 -2.86
C PRO A 206 4.42 13.32 -2.07
N VAL A 207 4.06 12.60 -1.01
CA VAL A 207 5.00 11.78 -0.23
C VAL A 207 5.57 10.66 -1.09
N ILE A 208 4.71 9.91 -1.77
CA ILE A 208 5.11 8.77 -2.61
C ILE A 208 5.85 9.24 -3.86
N LEU A 209 5.38 10.33 -4.48
CA LEU A 209 5.97 10.87 -5.70
C LEU A 209 7.46 11.18 -5.54
N SER A 210 7.91 11.55 -4.34
CA SER A 210 9.33 11.81 -4.07
C SER A 210 10.25 10.58 -4.25
N PHE A 211 9.69 9.37 -4.14
CA PHE A 211 10.40 8.10 -4.28
C PHE A 211 10.42 7.58 -5.72
N LEU A 212 9.58 8.12 -6.61
CA LEU A 212 9.44 7.66 -7.99
C LEU A 212 10.36 8.42 -8.96
N PRO A 213 10.74 7.80 -10.10
CA PRO A 213 11.45 8.52 -11.15
C PRO A 213 10.57 9.62 -11.76
N GLU A 214 11.20 10.68 -12.25
CA GLU A 214 10.50 11.75 -12.95
C GLU A 214 9.74 11.19 -14.16
N GLY A 215 8.49 11.64 -14.34
CA GLY A 215 7.62 11.16 -15.43
C GLY A 215 7.10 9.73 -15.27
N TYR A 216 7.16 9.14 -14.07
CA TYR A 216 6.67 7.78 -13.83
C TYR A 216 5.21 7.60 -14.28
N PRO A 217 4.89 6.62 -15.15
CA PRO A 217 3.64 6.63 -15.91
C PRO A 217 2.45 5.94 -15.24
N LEU A 218 2.65 5.23 -14.13
CA LEU A 218 1.64 4.42 -13.44
C LEU A 218 1.10 5.13 -12.19
N ILE A 219 0.79 6.43 -12.36
CA ILE A 219 0.20 7.28 -11.33
C ILE A 219 -1.27 7.53 -11.69
N PHE A 220 -2.17 7.29 -10.74
CA PHE A 220 -3.60 7.60 -10.86
C PHE A 220 -3.95 8.84 -10.03
N GLN A 221 -4.88 9.65 -10.54
CA GLN A 221 -5.21 10.91 -9.89
C GLN A 221 -6.03 10.72 -8.62
N GLY A 222 -5.74 11.55 -7.63
CA GLY A 222 -6.48 11.70 -6.40
C GLY A 222 -7.02 13.12 -6.25
N GLN A 223 -8.11 13.27 -5.50
CA GLN A 223 -8.60 14.55 -5.03
C GLN A 223 -8.22 14.72 -3.56
N GLU A 224 -7.73 15.90 -3.21
CA GLU A 224 -7.47 16.27 -1.82
C GLU A 224 -8.80 16.55 -1.10
N GLU A 225 -9.11 15.76 -0.08
CA GLU A 225 -10.30 15.90 0.75
C GLU A 225 -9.96 16.15 2.20
N ASN A 226 -10.70 17.08 2.82
CA ASN A 226 -10.54 17.37 4.24
C ASN A 226 -11.40 16.43 5.09
N CYS A 227 -10.92 15.19 5.31
CA CYS A 227 -11.65 14.17 6.06
C CYS A 227 -11.27 14.16 7.55
N SER A 228 -12.26 14.25 8.44
CA SER A 228 -12.10 13.92 9.86
C SER A 228 -12.69 12.54 10.14
N PHE A 229 -11.83 11.53 10.33
CA PHE A 229 -12.29 10.24 10.83
C PHE A 229 -12.55 10.30 12.33
N PHE A 230 -13.77 9.92 12.75
CA PHE A 230 -14.07 9.61 14.14
C PHE A 230 -13.52 8.22 14.47
N ARG A 231 -12.24 8.11 14.82
CA ARG A 231 -11.67 6.89 15.41
C ARG A 231 -10.92 7.17 16.70
N THR A 232 -11.02 6.21 17.61
CA THR A 232 -10.63 6.23 19.02
C THR A 232 -9.15 5.95 19.28
N SER A 233 -8.33 5.68 18.26
CA SER A 233 -6.90 5.42 18.42
C SER A 233 -6.08 6.72 18.34
N SER A 234 -5.43 7.05 19.45
CA SER A 234 -4.61 8.26 19.66
C SER A 234 -3.27 8.29 18.91
N PHE A 235 -2.99 7.33 18.03
CA PHE A 235 -1.67 7.10 17.44
C PHE A 235 -1.49 7.60 16.00
N TYR A 236 -2.54 8.07 15.33
CA TYR A 236 -2.44 8.56 13.95
C TYR A 236 -2.46 10.09 13.93
N SER A 237 -1.35 10.70 13.49
CA SER A 237 -1.09 12.13 13.56
C SER A 237 -1.51 12.90 12.29
N MET A 238 -2.03 14.11 12.52
CA MET A 238 -1.77 15.36 11.76
C MET A 238 -2.37 15.62 10.37
N ASP A 239 -2.89 14.63 9.62
CA ASP A 239 -3.41 14.93 8.28
C ASP A 239 -4.92 15.18 8.27
N HIS A 240 -5.28 16.45 8.08
CA HIS A 240 -6.64 16.84 7.70
C HIS A 240 -6.92 16.56 6.23
N CYS A 241 -5.88 16.46 5.39
CA CYS A 241 -5.96 16.37 3.95
C CYS A 241 -5.60 14.95 3.47
N TRP A 242 -6.56 14.29 2.83
CA TRP A 242 -6.47 12.92 2.32
C TRP A 242 -6.50 12.93 0.80
N HIS A 243 -5.69 12.11 0.14
CA HIS A 243 -5.73 11.92 -1.31
C HIS A 243 -6.69 10.77 -1.61
N ILE A 244 -7.93 11.07 -1.99
CA ILE A 244 -8.92 10.07 -2.35
C ILE A 244 -8.86 9.82 -3.86
N PRO A 245 -8.70 8.58 -4.34
CA PRO A 245 -8.67 8.29 -5.78
C PRO A 245 -9.94 8.78 -6.46
N ILE A 246 -9.77 9.45 -7.61
CA ILE A 246 -10.88 9.79 -8.48
C ILE A 246 -11.42 8.50 -9.12
N GLU A 247 -12.74 8.39 -9.23
CA GLU A 247 -13.39 7.23 -9.85
C GLU A 247 -12.90 7.01 -11.29
N GLY A 248 -12.55 5.77 -11.61
CA GLY A 248 -12.05 5.30 -12.89
C GLY A 248 -10.53 5.43 -13.08
N GLU A 249 -9.83 6.17 -12.23
CA GLU A 249 -8.41 6.48 -12.45
C GLU A 249 -7.48 5.29 -12.17
N LEU A 250 -7.74 4.45 -11.16
CA LEU A 250 -6.99 3.22 -10.99
C LEU A 250 -7.29 2.26 -12.14
N SER A 251 -8.57 2.10 -12.53
CA SER A 251 -8.96 1.27 -13.67
C SER A 251 -8.23 1.67 -14.96
N ARG A 252 -8.12 2.99 -15.22
CA ARG A 252 -7.34 3.54 -16.33
C ARG A 252 -5.86 3.13 -16.27
N VAL A 253 -5.24 3.24 -15.09
CA VAL A 253 -3.83 2.87 -14.90
C VAL A 253 -3.60 1.35 -14.98
N LEU A 254 -4.55 0.54 -14.50
CA LEU A 254 -4.51 -0.93 -14.65
C LEU A 254 -4.54 -1.32 -16.13
N LYS A 255 -5.44 -0.73 -16.93
CA LYS A 255 -5.47 -0.92 -18.39
C LYS A 255 -4.19 -0.46 -19.08
N LYS A 256 -3.64 0.68 -18.63
CA LYS A 256 -2.36 1.18 -19.13
C LYS A 256 -1.24 0.19 -18.86
N PHE A 257 -1.14 -0.35 -17.64
CA PHE A 257 -0.17 -1.37 -17.29
C PHE A 257 -0.32 -2.63 -18.16
N TYR A 258 -1.55 -3.11 -18.33
CA TYR A 258 -1.85 -4.29 -19.15
C TYR A 258 -1.43 -4.10 -20.62
N ALA A 259 -1.53 -2.88 -21.15
CA ALA A 259 -1.14 -2.55 -22.52
C ALA A 259 0.37 -2.31 -22.72
N MET A 260 1.16 -2.22 -21.63
CA MET A 260 2.60 -1.97 -21.73
C MET A 260 3.34 -3.13 -22.39
N GLN A 261 4.31 -2.79 -23.22
CA GLN A 261 5.19 -3.78 -23.83
C GLN A 261 6.23 -4.28 -22.82
N PRO A 262 6.69 -5.54 -22.91
CA PRO A 262 7.69 -6.09 -21.99
C PRO A 262 8.99 -5.26 -21.90
N GLN A 263 9.37 -4.57 -22.97
CA GLN A 263 10.55 -3.68 -22.97
C GLN A 263 10.32 -2.42 -22.12
N GLU A 264 9.12 -1.84 -22.19
CA GLU A 264 8.74 -0.68 -21.37
C GLU A 264 8.73 -1.07 -19.89
N ILE A 265 8.19 -2.25 -19.58
CA ILE A 265 8.17 -2.81 -18.23
C ILE A 265 9.60 -2.94 -17.70
N LYS A 266 10.49 -3.61 -18.45
CA LYS A 266 11.90 -3.77 -18.04
C LYS A 266 12.63 -2.44 -17.87
N TYR A 267 12.37 -1.47 -18.74
CA TYR A 267 12.97 -0.15 -18.64
C TYR A 267 12.55 0.57 -17.35
N LEU A 268 11.26 0.62 -17.06
CA LEU A 268 10.73 1.25 -15.85
C LEU A 268 11.21 0.53 -14.57
N GLU A 269 11.24 -0.80 -14.55
CA GLU A 269 11.81 -1.57 -13.43
C GLU A 269 13.29 -1.20 -13.21
N SER A 270 14.07 -1.03 -14.29
CA SER A 270 15.47 -0.60 -14.18
C SER A 270 15.62 0.79 -13.55
N LEU A 271 14.71 1.73 -13.88
CA LEU A 271 14.68 3.06 -13.26
C LEU A 271 14.35 2.98 -11.78
N LEU A 272 13.37 2.16 -11.40
CA LEU A 272 13.00 1.94 -10.00
C LEU A 272 14.15 1.30 -9.19
N VAL A 273 14.85 0.32 -9.77
CA VAL A 273 16.04 -0.28 -9.15
C VAL A 273 17.18 0.73 -9.00
N ASN A 274 17.41 1.58 -10.01
CA ASN A 274 18.43 2.63 -9.93
C ASN A 274 18.07 3.69 -8.88
N ARG A 275 16.80 4.07 -8.81
CA ARG A 275 16.29 4.99 -7.79
C ARG A 275 16.47 4.41 -6.39
N LYS A 276 16.13 3.14 -6.19
CA LYS A 276 16.42 2.39 -4.94
C LYS A 276 17.90 2.43 -4.59
N LYS A 277 18.80 2.13 -5.53
CA LYS A 277 20.26 2.14 -5.31
C LYS A 277 20.75 3.52 -4.86
N ALA A 278 20.31 4.58 -5.56
CA ALA A 278 20.66 5.96 -5.23
C ALA A 278 20.21 6.33 -3.82
N MET A 279 19.06 5.83 -3.38
CA MET A 279 18.59 6.03 -2.02
C MET A 279 19.42 5.20 -1.04
N SER A 280 19.67 3.91 -1.28
CA SER A 280 20.36 3.00 -0.34
C SER A 280 21.86 3.26 -0.08
N ASN A 281 22.51 4.18 -0.80
CA ASN A 281 23.95 4.45 -0.71
C ASN A 281 24.35 5.48 0.37
N LEU A 282 23.44 5.82 1.29
CA LEU A 282 23.69 6.69 2.44
C LEU A 282 23.70 5.82 3.72
N ASP A 283 24.71 6.01 4.57
CA ASP A 283 24.97 5.17 5.74
C ASP A 283 23.74 5.03 6.68
N SER A 284 23.56 3.80 7.17
CA SER A 284 22.34 3.23 7.74
C SER A 284 21.89 3.80 9.10
N ILE A 285 20.59 3.96 9.31
CA ILE A 285 19.94 4.02 10.64
C ILE A 285 18.80 2.97 10.68
N PRO A 286 18.56 2.25 11.80
CA PRO A 286 17.52 1.22 11.90
C PRO A 286 16.09 1.72 11.64
N SER A 287 15.22 0.86 11.08
CA SER A 287 13.81 1.15 10.74
C SER A 287 12.92 1.58 11.92
N LYS A 288 13.42 1.49 13.16
CA LYS A 288 12.76 2.02 14.37
C LYS A 288 12.57 3.55 14.38
N PHE A 289 13.17 4.26 13.43
CA PHE A 289 13.10 5.73 13.29
C PHE A 289 12.01 6.22 12.33
N LEU A 290 11.11 5.35 11.88
CA LEU A 290 10.00 5.72 11.00
C LEU A 290 8.88 6.54 11.65
N THR A 291 8.94 6.69 12.98
CA THR A 291 8.04 7.56 13.72
C THR A 291 8.60 8.98 13.73
N PHE A 292 7.73 9.98 13.60
CA PHE A 292 8.08 11.37 13.89
C PHE A 292 8.71 11.47 15.30
N ILE A 293 10.03 11.63 15.39
CA ILE A 293 10.71 11.78 16.68
C ILE A 293 10.90 13.28 16.92
N GLY A 294 9.96 13.86 17.68
CA GLY A 294 10.24 15.09 18.41
C GLY A 294 11.04 14.73 19.65
N TYR A 295 12.23 15.32 19.81
CA TYR A 295 13.03 15.19 21.02
C TYR A 295 12.89 16.47 21.85
N HIS A 296 12.50 16.30 23.12
CA HIS A 296 12.43 17.36 24.13
C HIS A 296 13.37 16.95 25.25
N ARG A 297 14.31 17.81 25.63
CA ARG A 297 15.16 17.58 26.81
C ARG A 297 14.38 17.58 28.13
#